data_AF-A0A0C9S0L4-F1
#
_entry.id   AF-A0A0C9S0L4-F1
#
_cell.length_a   1.000
_cell.length_b   1.000
_cell.length_c   1.000
_cell.angle_alpha   90.00
_cell.angle_beta   90.00
_cell.angle_gamma   90.00
#
_symmetry.space_group_name_H-M   'P 1'
#
loop_
_entity.id
_entity.type
_entity.pdbx_description
1 polymer ?
#
loop_
_entity_poly.entity_id
_entity_poly.type
_entity_poly.pdbx_seq_one_letter_code
_entity_poly.pdbx_strand_id
1 'polypeptide(L)'
;AICAGSVHEEFLEECIAVFENIEVLGCARQPLCIRGFCQTMRAVLLLWNHLASRYGLTYLLTRHLNQDALENTFAIVRSKSGSNSNSSCRQFQAAFRHLLVSNLFKLSESSNCAEDMSSLLATLPVCLSKSAPSLC
;
A
#
# COMPACT_ATOMS: atom_id res chain seq x y z
N ALA A 1 -5.31 5.92 15.50
CA ALA A 1 -4.14 6.60 14.92
C ALA A 1 -3.15 6.75 16.06
N ILE A 2 -1.86 6.50 15.85
CA ILE A 2 -0.88 6.81 16.91
C ILE A 2 -0.73 8.33 16.97
N CYS A 3 -0.76 8.89 18.17
CA CYS A 3 -0.61 10.33 18.40
C CYS A 3 0.04 10.58 19.75
N ALA A 4 0.56 11.79 19.94
CA ALA A 4 1.26 12.17 21.16
C ALA A 4 0.30 12.10 22.37
N GLY A 5 0.76 11.47 23.46
CA GLY A 5 -0.02 11.31 24.69
C GLY A 5 -1.09 10.21 24.61
N SER A 6 -1.17 9.45 23.53
CA SER A 6 -2.01 8.26 23.48
C SER A 6 -1.35 7.06 24.15
N VAL A 7 -2.15 6.11 24.61
CA VAL A 7 -1.68 4.82 25.17
C VAL A 7 -1.02 3.90 24.14
N HIS A 8 -0.99 4.29 22.87
CA HIS A 8 -0.54 3.43 21.78
C HIS A 8 0.95 3.09 21.88
N GLU A 9 1.80 4.01 22.35
CA GLU A 9 3.24 3.76 22.47
C GLU A 9 3.51 2.68 23.53
N GLU A 10 3.00 2.89 24.75
CA GLU A 10 3.08 1.93 25.87
C GLU A 10 2.48 0.57 25.49
N PHE A 11 1.28 0.57 24.90
CA PHE A 11 0.62 -0.67 24.46
C PHE A 11 1.48 -1.46 23.45
N LEU A 12 2.13 -0.78 22.50
CA LEU A 12 2.98 -1.46 21.51
C LEU A 12 4.27 -1.98 22.14
N GLU A 13 4.85 -1.27 23.11
CA GLU A 13 6.02 -1.73 23.88
C GLU A 13 5.69 -2.97 24.73
N GLU A 14 4.54 -2.98 25.39
CA GLU A 14 4.03 -4.15 26.12
C GLU A 14 3.82 -5.35 25.17
N CYS A 15 3.19 -5.11 24.01
CA CYS A 15 3.02 -6.15 23.01
C CYS A 15 4.38 -6.71 22.55
N ILE A 16 5.37 -5.86 22.29
CA ILE A 16 6.73 -6.32 21.92
C ILE A 16 7.27 -7.24 23.02
N ALA A 17 7.18 -6.84 24.29
CA ALA A 17 7.66 -7.67 25.40
C ALA A 17 6.95 -9.04 25.46
N VAL A 18 5.64 -9.08 25.20
CA VAL A 18 4.88 -10.34 25.11
C VAL A 18 5.37 -11.20 23.95
N PHE A 19 5.47 -10.65 22.73
CA PHE A 19 5.85 -11.41 21.55
C PHE A 19 7.31 -11.87 21.56
N GLU A 20 8.21 -11.16 22.23
CA GLU A 20 9.60 -11.61 22.38
C GLU A 20 9.75 -12.81 23.31
N ASN A 21 8.85 -12.95 24.28
CA ASN A 21 8.89 -14.03 25.27
C ASN A 21 7.87 -15.14 24.99
N ILE A 22 7.15 -15.07 23.87
CA ILE A 22 6.12 -16.06 23.55
C ILE A 22 6.74 -17.40 23.13
N GLU A 23 6.34 -18.46 23.81
CA GLU A 23 6.68 -19.83 23.46
C GLU A 23 5.50 -20.48 22.71
N VAL A 24 5.76 -20.94 21.49
CA VAL A 24 4.72 -21.60 20.66
C VAL A 24 4.87 -23.11 20.82
N LEU A 25 3.95 -23.70 21.58
CA LEU A 25 3.94 -25.14 21.86
C LEU A 25 3.74 -25.95 20.58
N GLY A 26 4.45 -27.08 20.47
CA GLY A 26 4.34 -27.98 19.32
C GLY A 26 5.03 -27.49 18.03
N CYS A 27 5.75 -26.37 18.08
CA CYS A 27 6.53 -25.86 16.96
C CYS A 27 8.04 -26.05 17.21
N ALA A 28 8.71 -26.84 16.36
CA ALA A 28 10.16 -27.05 16.43
C ALA A 28 10.98 -25.77 16.14
N ARG A 29 10.36 -24.79 15.46
CA ARG A 29 10.91 -23.46 15.19
C ARG A 29 9.83 -22.43 15.45
N GLN A 30 10.21 -21.30 16.02
CA GLN A 30 9.27 -20.20 16.23
C GLN A 30 8.65 -19.75 14.89
N PRO A 31 7.33 -19.56 14.81
CA PRO A 31 6.69 -19.01 13.62
C PRO A 31 7.29 -17.65 13.24
N LEU A 32 7.62 -17.47 11.96
CA LEU A 32 8.26 -16.24 11.46
C LEU A 32 7.42 -14.97 11.72
N CYS A 33 6.11 -15.11 11.83
CA CYS A 33 5.20 -14.00 12.13
C CYS A 33 5.47 -13.39 13.51
N ILE A 34 5.96 -14.15 14.50
CA ILE A 34 6.29 -13.62 15.83
C ILE A 34 7.39 -12.54 15.70
N ARG A 35 8.47 -12.86 14.99
CA ARG A 35 9.51 -11.88 14.65
C ARG A 35 8.94 -10.73 13.83
N GLY A 36 8.05 -11.03 12.88
CA GLY A 36 7.36 -10.04 12.06
C GLY A 36 6.57 -9.02 12.90
N PHE A 37 5.80 -9.47 13.89
CA PHE A 37 5.04 -8.59 14.79
C PHE A 37 5.98 -7.65 15.56
N CYS A 38 7.04 -8.16 16.17
CA CYS A 38 8.02 -7.32 16.88
C CYS A 38 8.66 -6.29 15.92
N GLN A 39 9.02 -6.70 14.71
CA GLN A 39 9.61 -5.81 13.71
C GLN A 39 8.63 -4.70 13.28
N THR A 40 7.37 -5.05 13.02
CA THR A 40 6.33 -4.07 12.62
C THR A 40 6.06 -3.07 13.74
N MET A 41 5.88 -3.52 14.98
CA MET A 41 5.60 -2.61 16.10
C MET A 41 6.76 -1.64 16.35
N ARG A 42 8.00 -2.13 16.35
CA ARG A 42 9.20 -1.29 16.43
C ARG A 42 9.29 -0.28 15.29
N ALA A 43 9.03 -0.70 14.06
CA ALA A 43 9.05 0.17 12.90
C ALA A 43 7.99 1.27 12.99
N VAL A 44 6.77 0.96 13.48
CA VAL A 44 5.71 1.95 13.69
C VAL A 44 6.10 2.98 14.75
N LEU A 45 6.66 2.56 15.88
CA LEU A 45 7.14 3.46 16.93
C LEU A 45 8.26 4.39 16.41
N LEU A 46 9.25 3.82 15.73
CA LEU A 46 10.35 4.59 15.12
C LEU A 46 9.86 5.59 14.09
N LEU A 47 8.95 5.16 13.20
CA LEU A 47 8.36 6.02 12.18
C LEU A 47 7.56 7.16 12.81
N TRP A 48 6.72 6.85 13.80
CA TRP A 48 5.94 7.85 14.54
C TRP A 48 6.86 8.89 15.18
N ASN A 49 7.86 8.45 15.95
CA ASN A 49 8.80 9.34 16.63
C ASN A 49 9.57 10.22 15.64
N HIS A 50 10.00 9.66 14.52
CA HIS A 50 10.67 10.43 13.47
C HIS A 50 9.74 11.48 12.85
N LEU A 51 8.52 11.11 12.47
CA LEU A 51 7.57 12.01 11.83
C LEU A 51 7.09 13.13 12.76
N ALA A 52 6.79 12.79 14.02
CA ALA A 52 6.39 13.76 15.03
C ALA A 52 7.51 14.76 15.32
N SER A 53 8.74 14.27 15.62
CA SER A 53 9.87 15.13 15.99
C SER A 53 10.41 15.97 14.83
N ARG A 54 10.46 15.40 13.61
CA ARG A 54 11.11 16.07 12.46
C ARG A 54 10.16 16.95 11.66
N TYR A 55 8.88 16.60 11.60
CA TYR A 55 7.90 17.24 10.72
C TYR A 55 6.68 17.79 11.47
N GLY A 56 6.59 17.61 12.80
CA GLY A 56 5.49 18.15 13.60
C GLY A 56 4.14 17.49 13.34
N LEU A 57 4.12 16.23 12.87
CA LEU A 57 2.86 15.50 12.68
C LEU A 57 2.17 15.28 14.03
N THR A 58 0.87 15.54 14.09
CA THR A 58 0.06 15.36 15.30
C THR A 58 -0.48 13.94 15.46
N TYR A 59 -0.54 13.17 14.38
CA TYR A 59 -0.93 11.77 14.38
C TYR A 59 -0.37 11.03 13.16
N LEU A 60 -0.34 9.70 13.25
CA LEU A 60 -0.03 8.77 12.16
C LEU A 60 -1.15 7.73 12.02
N LEU A 61 -1.72 7.68 10.82
CA LEU A 61 -2.77 6.74 10.44
C LEU A 61 -2.17 5.39 10.06
N THR A 62 -2.10 4.47 11.02
CA THR A 62 -1.53 3.13 10.83
C THR A 62 -2.24 2.31 9.74
N ARG A 63 -3.50 2.62 9.40
CA ARG A 63 -4.23 2.05 8.25
C ARG A 63 -3.52 2.27 6.91
N HIS A 64 -2.72 3.33 6.77
CA HIS A 64 -1.96 3.59 5.54
C HIS A 64 -0.62 2.87 5.48
N LEU A 65 -0.26 2.10 6.51
CA LEU A 65 1.00 1.36 6.57
C LEU A 65 0.84 -0.13 6.21
N ASN A 66 -0.32 -0.52 5.69
CA ASN A 66 -0.61 -1.90 5.28
C ASN A 66 -0.78 -2.03 3.75
N GLN A 67 -0.94 -3.26 3.28
CA GLN A 67 -1.06 -3.57 1.84
C GLN A 67 -2.51 -3.56 1.34
N ASP A 68 -3.50 -3.22 2.17
CA ASP A 68 -4.92 -3.30 1.81
C ASP A 68 -5.24 -2.48 0.55
N ALA A 69 -4.67 -1.29 0.43
CA ALA A 69 -4.89 -0.44 -0.75
C ALA A 69 -4.37 -1.12 -2.04
N LEU A 70 -3.23 -1.82 -1.95
CA LEU A 70 -2.67 -2.58 -3.05
C LEU A 70 -3.53 -3.81 -3.39
N GLU A 71 -3.94 -4.57 -2.37
CA GLU A 71 -4.78 -5.76 -2.54
C GLU A 71 -6.16 -5.40 -3.12
N ASN A 72 -6.76 -4.32 -2.64
CA ASN A 72 -8.01 -3.78 -3.18
C ASN A 72 -7.83 -3.33 -4.64
N THR A 73 -6.68 -2.73 -4.97
CA THR A 73 -6.36 -2.37 -6.37
C THR A 73 -6.28 -3.62 -7.24
N PHE A 74 -5.66 -4.70 -6.78
CA PHE A 74 -5.63 -5.97 -7.50
C PHE A 74 -7.01 -6.62 -7.63
N ALA A 75 -7.88 -6.49 -6.63
CA ALA A 75 -9.27 -6.95 -6.72
C ALA A 75 -10.03 -6.21 -7.84
N ILE A 76 -9.87 -4.89 -7.95
CA ILE A 76 -10.47 -4.07 -9.01
C ILE A 76 -9.89 -4.46 -10.38
N VAL A 77 -8.58 -4.69 -10.49
CA VAL A 77 -7.98 -5.12 -11.77
C VAL A 77 -8.50 -6.50 -12.18
N ARG A 78 -8.62 -7.45 -11.24
CA ARG A 78 -9.17 -8.78 -11.52
C ARG A 78 -10.63 -8.74 -11.93
N SER A 79 -11.46 -7.89 -11.30
CA SER A 79 -12.88 -7.78 -11.66
C SER A 79 -13.12 -7.31 -13.10
N LYS A 80 -12.16 -6.57 -13.69
CA LYS A 80 -12.19 -6.18 -15.11
C LYS A 80 -11.96 -7.34 -16.09
N SER A 81 -11.55 -8.52 -15.63
CA SER A 81 -11.33 -9.72 -16.47
C SER A 81 -12.59 -10.61 -16.59
N GLY A 82 -13.73 -10.17 -16.06
CA GLY A 82 -14.99 -10.92 -16.13
C GLY A 82 -14.92 -12.25 -15.37
N SER A 83 -15.36 -13.35 -16.01
CA SER A 83 -15.34 -14.70 -15.41
C SER A 83 -13.96 -15.36 -15.38
N ASN A 84 -12.92 -14.72 -15.94
CA ASN A 84 -11.57 -15.25 -15.90
C ASN A 84 -10.86 -14.85 -14.60
N SER A 85 -10.93 -15.72 -13.58
CA SER A 85 -10.25 -15.53 -12.30
C SER A 85 -8.72 -15.57 -12.40
N ASN A 86 -8.18 -16.15 -13.47
CA ASN A 86 -6.75 -16.28 -13.75
C ASN A 86 -6.36 -15.46 -14.99
N SER A 87 -6.32 -14.14 -14.84
CA SER A 87 -5.84 -13.24 -15.90
C SER A 87 -4.39 -13.57 -16.27
N SER A 88 -4.11 -13.74 -17.57
CA SER A 88 -2.73 -13.75 -18.06
C SER A 88 -2.04 -12.41 -17.79
N CYS A 89 -0.70 -12.38 -17.78
CA CYS A 89 0.07 -11.15 -17.59
C CYS A 89 -0.34 -10.03 -18.57
N ARG A 90 -0.69 -10.38 -19.83
CA ARG A 90 -1.17 -9.41 -20.83
C ARG A 90 -2.53 -8.82 -20.47
N GLN A 91 -3.45 -9.66 -19.99
CA GLN A 91 -4.77 -9.21 -19.53
C GLN A 91 -4.66 -8.31 -18.30
N PHE A 92 -3.82 -8.69 -17.33
CA PHE A 92 -3.53 -7.84 -16.18
C PHE A 92 -2.97 -6.48 -16.62
N GLN A 93 -1.97 -6.46 -17.50
CA GLN A 93 -1.36 -5.22 -17.97
C GLN A 93 -2.38 -4.32 -18.71
N ALA A 94 -3.25 -4.91 -19.54
CA ALA A 94 -4.31 -4.19 -20.23
C ALA A 94 -5.34 -3.61 -19.24
N ALA A 95 -5.83 -4.42 -18.30
CA ALA A 95 -6.79 -4.00 -17.29
C ALA A 95 -6.23 -2.93 -16.33
N PHE A 96 -4.96 -3.06 -15.94
CA PHE A 96 -4.25 -2.08 -15.11
C PHE A 96 -4.07 -0.74 -15.84
N ARG A 97 -3.58 -0.76 -17.10
CA ARG A 97 -3.50 0.47 -17.92
C ARG A 97 -4.86 1.13 -18.08
N HIS A 98 -5.89 0.34 -18.37
CA HIS A 98 -7.24 0.86 -18.50
C HIS A 98 -7.76 1.45 -17.19
N LEU A 99 -7.46 0.85 -16.03
CA LEU A 99 -7.78 1.39 -14.71
C LEU A 99 -7.08 2.75 -14.46
N LEU A 100 -5.79 2.87 -14.77
CA LEU A 100 -5.05 4.12 -14.60
C LEU A 100 -5.64 5.25 -15.45
N VAL A 101 -5.84 5.00 -16.74
CA VAL A 101 -6.49 5.95 -17.65
C VAL A 101 -7.87 6.32 -17.12
N SER A 102 -8.73 5.35 -16.77
CA SER A 102 -10.08 5.65 -16.29
C SER A 102 -10.13 6.51 -15.01
N ASN A 103 -9.12 6.41 -14.13
CA ASN A 103 -9.07 7.23 -12.92
C ASN A 103 -8.44 8.61 -13.16
N LEU A 104 -7.44 8.71 -14.04
CA LEU A 104 -6.80 9.98 -14.39
C LEU A 104 -7.72 10.89 -15.24
N PHE A 105 -8.54 10.29 -16.11
CA PHE A 105 -9.47 11.00 -16.99
C PHE A 105 -10.89 11.10 -16.43
N LYS A 106 -11.09 10.86 -15.13
CA LYS A 106 -12.39 11.00 -14.50
C LYS A 106 -12.72 12.50 -14.39
N LEU A 107 -13.52 12.99 -15.34
CA LEU A 107 -13.96 14.39 -15.38
C LEU A 107 -14.82 14.73 -14.15
N SER A 108 -14.81 15.99 -13.72
CA SER A 108 -15.69 16.45 -12.65
C SER A 108 -17.14 16.40 -13.10
N GLU A 109 -18.05 16.00 -12.21
CA GLU A 109 -19.49 15.86 -12.52
C GLU A 109 -20.16 17.21 -12.90
N SER A 110 -19.47 18.34 -12.68
CA SER A 110 -20.03 19.68 -12.75
C SER A 110 -19.43 20.61 -13.81
N SER A 111 -18.66 20.11 -14.78
CA SER A 111 -18.17 20.97 -15.88
C SER A 111 -18.21 20.29 -17.24
N ASN A 112 -19.01 20.86 -18.15
CA ASN A 112 -18.98 20.51 -19.58
C ASN A 112 -17.74 21.08 -20.31
N CYS A 113 -16.91 21.87 -19.62
CA CYS A 113 -15.67 22.44 -20.12
C CYS A 113 -14.59 22.26 -19.04
N ALA A 114 -14.03 21.05 -18.93
CA ALA A 114 -12.74 20.88 -18.27
C ALA A 114 -11.64 21.25 -19.26
N GLU A 115 -10.56 21.86 -18.76
CA GLU A 115 -9.35 22.15 -19.56
C GLU A 115 -8.89 20.85 -20.24
N ASP A 116 -8.75 20.89 -21.57
CA ASP A 116 -8.57 19.69 -22.38
C ASP A 116 -7.21 19.03 -22.06
N MET A 117 -7.26 17.87 -21.41
CA MET A 117 -6.08 17.06 -21.02
C MET A 117 -5.47 16.33 -22.23
N SER A 118 -5.66 16.85 -23.45
CA SER A 118 -5.15 16.28 -24.70
C SER A 118 -3.62 16.15 -24.71
N SER A 119 -2.91 17.04 -24.02
CA SER A 119 -1.46 16.94 -23.80
C SER A 119 -1.06 15.70 -22.98
N LEU A 120 -1.89 15.26 -22.03
CA LEU A 120 -1.66 14.07 -21.21
C LEU A 120 -1.88 12.77 -22.01
N LEU A 121 -2.87 12.77 -22.91
CA LEU A 121 -3.10 11.66 -23.86
C LEU A 121 -1.93 11.51 -24.85
N ALA A 122 -1.37 12.63 -25.31
CA ALA A 122 -0.21 12.63 -26.21
C ALA A 122 1.08 12.13 -25.51
N THR A 123 1.20 12.28 -24.20
CA THR A 123 2.42 11.94 -23.43
C THR A 123 2.36 10.60 -22.69
N LEU A 124 1.17 10.06 -22.40
CA LEU A 124 0.99 8.75 -21.75
C LEU A 124 1.74 7.57 -22.41
N PRO A 125 1.83 7.47 -23.75
CA PRO A 125 2.58 6.40 -24.40
C PRO A 125 4.09 6.43 -24.13
N VAL A 126 4.64 7.61 -23.83
CA VAL A 126 6.10 7.83 -23.65
C VAL A 126 6.56 7.35 -22.27
N CYS A 127 5.73 7.47 -21.23
CA CYS A 127 6.11 7.09 -19.86
C CYS A 127 5.96 5.59 -19.56
N LEU A 128 5.14 4.87 -20.32
CA LEU A 128 4.80 3.45 -20.06
C LEU A 128 5.49 2.45 -21.01
N SER A 129 6.26 2.96 -21.98
CA SER A 129 6.94 2.16 -23.02
C SER A 129 8.44 1.94 -22.77
N LYS A 130 8.99 2.37 -21.63
CA LYS A 130 10.39 2.03 -21.32
C LYS A 130 10.55 0.52 -21.30
N SER A 131 11.36 0.03 -22.22
CA SER A 131 11.77 -1.36 -22.32
C SER A 131 12.33 -1.84 -20.98
N ALA A 132 11.96 -3.05 -20.59
CA ALA A 132 12.60 -3.74 -19.48
C ALA A 132 14.13 -3.70 -19.68
N PRO A 133 14.93 -3.39 -18.65
CA PRO A 133 16.37 -3.58 -18.76
C PRO A 133 16.61 -5.06 -19.08
N SER A 134 17.45 -5.32 -20.08
CA SER A 134 17.91 -6.66 -20.41
C SER A 134 18.42 -7.34 -19.14
N LEU A 135 17.81 -8.46 -18.76
CA LEU A 135 18.34 -9.36 -17.75
C LEU A 135 19.78 -9.71 -18.14
N CYS A 136 20.74 -9.25 -17.33
CA CYS A 136 22.06 -9.87 -17.23
C CYS A 136 21.98 -10.94 -16.14
#